data_AF-A0A0K1Q6E7-F1
#
_entry.id   AF-A0A0K1Q6E7-F1
#
_cell.length_a   1.000
_cell.length_b   1.000
_cell.length_c   1.000
_cell.angle_alpha   90.00
_cell.angle_beta   90.00
_cell.angle_gamma   90.00
#
_symmetry.space_group_name_H-M   'P 1'
#
loop_
_entity.id
_entity.type
_entity.pdbx_description
1 polymer ?
#
loop_
_entity_poly.entity_id
_entity_poly.type
_entity_poly.pdbx_seq_one_letter_code
_entity_poly.pdbx_strand_id
1 'polypeptide(L)'
;MVDESAAMKELREVFGDLDELLKNPDVGGALNARGVNVSLAIVAAEALLAYIEGDKARAAEDFDTVAEEIASRLASSKKDVS
;
A
#
# COMPACT_ATOMS: atom_id res chain seq x y z
N MET A 1 25.65 -7.57 -14.93
CA MET A 1 24.44 -7.86 -14.12
C MET A 1 24.92 -7.99 -12.69
N VAL A 2 24.44 -7.14 -11.79
CA VAL A 2 24.60 -7.42 -10.36
C VAL A 2 23.68 -8.60 -10.10
N ASP A 3 24.25 -9.71 -9.60
CA ASP A 3 23.45 -10.85 -9.17
C ASP A 3 22.55 -10.35 -8.04
N GLU A 4 21.24 -10.41 -8.26
CA GLU A 4 20.29 -9.99 -7.24
C GLU A 4 20.38 -10.98 -6.08
N SER A 5 20.55 -10.47 -4.87
CA SER A 5 20.54 -11.32 -3.68
C SER A 5 19.25 -12.13 -3.65
N ALA A 6 19.34 -13.43 -3.38
CA ALA A 6 18.17 -14.29 -3.21
C ALA A 6 17.15 -13.70 -2.22
N ALA A 7 17.62 -12.98 -1.20
CA ALA A 7 16.77 -12.27 -0.24
C ALA A 7 15.97 -11.11 -0.86
N MET A 8 16.52 -10.40 -1.84
CA MET A 8 15.79 -9.33 -2.55
C MET A 8 14.71 -9.91 -3.47
N LYS A 9 15.00 -11.05 -4.10
CA LYS A 9 14.02 -11.79 -4.89
C LYS A 9 12.86 -12.29 -4.03
N GLU A 10 13.16 -12.93 -2.91
CA GLU A 10 12.15 -13.39 -1.94
C GLU A 10 11.29 -12.22 -1.43
N LEU A 11 11.92 -11.07 -1.15
CA LEU A 11 11.19 -9.89 -0.72
C LEU A 11 10.19 -9.42 -1.79
N ARG A 12 10.60 -9.34 -3.07
CA ARG A 12 9.68 -9.01 -4.17
C ARG A 12 8.54 -10.00 -4.29
N GLU A 13 8.81 -11.29 -4.15
CA GLU A 13 7.78 -12.34 -4.19
C GLU A 13 6.74 -12.13 -3.07
N VAL A 14 7.18 -11.83 -1.84
CA VAL A 14 6.28 -11.49 -0.73
C VAL A 14 5.41 -10.27 -1.01
N PHE A 15 5.95 -9.23 -1.67
CA PHE A 15 5.15 -8.07 -2.09
C PHE A 15 4.16 -8.42 -3.20
N GLY A 16 4.53 -9.33 -4.11
CA GLY A 16 3.61 -9.89 -5.10
C GLY A 16 2.44 -10.64 -4.45
N ASP A 17 2.74 -11.54 -3.51
CA ASP A 17 1.73 -12.27 -2.74
C ASP A 17 0.81 -11.30 -1.95
N LEU A 18 1.39 -10.24 -1.37
CA LEU A 18 0.62 -9.21 -0.68
C LEU A 18 -0.34 -8.48 -1.63
N ASP A 19 0.11 -8.09 -2.83
CA ASP A 19 -0.74 -7.45 -3.84
C ASP A 19 -1.89 -8.37 -4.28
N GLU A 20 -1.63 -9.65 -4.51
CA GLU A 20 -2.66 -10.65 -4.82
C GLU A 20 -3.68 -10.79 -3.67
N LEU A 21 -3.21 -10.85 -2.43
CA LEU A 21 -4.07 -10.91 -1.25
C LEU A 21 -4.92 -9.64 -1.09
N LEU A 22 -4.37 -8.45 -1.36
CA LEU A 22 -5.12 -7.20 -1.30
C LEU A 22 -6.21 -7.13 -2.38
N LYS A 23 -6.00 -7.77 -3.53
CA LYS A 23 -7.00 -7.88 -4.61
C LYS A 23 -8.05 -8.96 -4.35
N ASN A 24 -7.85 -9.83 -3.34
CA ASN A 24 -8.83 -10.84 -2.97
C ASN A 24 -10.12 -10.18 -2.42
N PRO A 25 -11.32 -10.52 -2.93
CA PRO A 25 -12.57 -9.91 -2.49
C PRO A 25 -12.91 -10.11 -1.01
N ASP A 26 -12.56 -11.26 -0.41
CA ASP A 26 -12.83 -11.56 1.00
C ASP A 26 -11.94 -10.70 1.91
N VAL A 27 -10.66 -10.59 1.55
CA VAL A 27 -9.71 -9.68 2.22
C VAL A 27 -10.18 -8.24 2.07
N GLY A 28 -10.54 -7.84 0.86
CA GLY A 28 -11.05 -6.51 0.58
C GLY A 28 -12.31 -6.17 1.37
N GLY A 29 -13.24 -7.12 1.49
CA GLY A 29 -14.43 -6.99 2.33
C GLY A 29 -14.08 -6.82 3.81
N ALA A 30 -13.15 -7.63 4.33
CA ALA A 30 -12.70 -7.53 5.72
C ALA A 30 -11.97 -6.22 6.04
N LEU A 31 -11.17 -5.69 5.09
CA LEU A 31 -10.50 -4.39 5.22
C LEU A 31 -11.48 -3.22 5.16
N ASN A 32 -12.41 -3.25 4.19
CA ASN A 32 -13.44 -2.22 4.06
C ASN A 32 -14.34 -2.14 5.30
N ALA A 33 -14.67 -3.29 5.92
CA ALA A 33 -15.43 -3.32 7.17
C ALA A 33 -14.71 -2.63 8.35
N ARG A 34 -13.39 -2.42 8.24
CA ARG A 34 -12.56 -1.69 9.21
C ARG A 34 -12.30 -0.24 8.78
N GLY A 35 -12.93 0.23 7.72
CA GLY A 35 -12.70 1.56 7.14
C GLY A 35 -11.38 1.69 6.38
N VAL A 36 -10.70 0.58 6.09
CA VAL A 36 -9.45 0.59 5.31
C VAL A 36 -9.81 0.53 3.83
N ASN A 37 -9.40 1.55 3.07
CA ASN A 37 -9.55 1.55 1.62
C ASN A 37 -8.50 0.63 0.98
N VAL A 38 -8.96 -0.42 0.32
CA VAL A 38 -8.09 -1.45 -0.29
C VAL A 38 -7.19 -0.87 -1.37
N SER A 39 -7.70 0.00 -2.25
CA SER A 39 -6.89 0.62 -3.31
C SER A 39 -5.74 1.44 -2.72
N LEU A 40 -6.00 2.16 -1.63
CA LEU A 40 -4.97 2.92 -0.92
C LEU A 40 -3.94 2.02 -0.23
N ALA A 41 -4.37 0.86 0.28
CA ALA A 41 -3.46 -0.13 0.85
C ALA A 41 -2.53 -0.73 -0.21
N ILE A 42 -3.02 -0.95 -1.44
CA ILE A 42 -2.20 -1.41 -2.57
C ILE A 42 -1.15 -0.34 -2.92
N VAL A 43 -1.54 0.93 -3.06
CA VAL A 43 -0.59 2.03 -3.34
C VAL A 43 0.48 2.12 -2.24
N ALA A 44 0.11 1.99 -0.97
CA ALA A 44 1.06 1.99 0.13
C ALA A 44 2.06 0.82 0.07
N ALA A 45 1.60 -0.37 -0.34
CA ALA A 45 2.48 -1.54 -0.52
C ALA A 45 3.44 -1.34 -1.70
N GLU A 46 2.95 -0.82 -2.83
CA GLU A 46 3.77 -0.48 -4.00
C GLU A 46 4.81 0.60 -3.67
N ALA A 47 4.44 1.64 -2.93
CA ALA A 47 5.33 2.70 -2.47
C ALA A 47 6.47 2.16 -1.60
N LEU A 48 6.14 1.24 -0.68
CA LEU A 48 7.13 0.60 0.18
C LEU A 48 8.09 -0.27 -0.63
N LEU A 49 7.60 -1.04 -1.60
CA LEU A 49 8.46 -1.83 -2.48
C LEU A 49 9.39 -0.91 -3.28
N ALA A 50 8.86 0.16 -3.89
CA ALA A 50 9.64 1.14 -4.63
C ALA A 50 10.75 1.75 -3.76
N TYR A 51 10.45 2.09 -2.50
CA TYR A 51 11.45 2.62 -1.56
C TYR A 51 12.59 1.63 -1.31
N ILE A 52 12.24 0.37 -1.08
CA ILE A 52 13.20 -0.72 -0.81
C ILE A 52 14.06 -1.02 -2.04
N GLU A 53 13.50 -0.91 -3.24
CA GLU A 53 14.22 -1.07 -4.51
C GLU A 53 15.08 0.14 -4.89
N GLY A 54 14.98 1.23 -4.11
CA GLY A 54 15.77 2.44 -4.31
C GLY A 54 15.11 3.49 -5.20
N ASP A 55 13.91 3.25 -5.70
CA ASP A 55 13.08 4.26 -6.38
C ASP A 55 12.40 5.17 -5.35
N LYS A 56 13.24 5.96 -4.67
CA LYS A 56 12.82 6.83 -3.57
C LYS A 56 11.92 7.98 -4.03
N ALA A 57 12.06 8.41 -5.29
CA ALA A 57 11.27 9.51 -5.83
C ALA A 57 9.81 9.08 -6.01
N ARG A 58 9.59 7.94 -6.67
CA ARG A 58 8.26 7.35 -6.80
C ARG A 58 7.66 7.03 -5.44
N ALA A 59 8.43 6.39 -4.56
CA ALA A 59 7.96 6.05 -3.22
C ALA A 59 7.49 7.27 -2.43
N ALA A 60 8.21 8.40 -2.52
CA ALA A 60 7.82 9.63 -1.83
C ALA A 60 6.49 10.18 -2.36
N GLU A 61 6.30 10.24 -3.68
CA GLU A 61 5.05 10.70 -4.30
C GLU A 61 3.85 9.80 -3.92
N ASP A 62 4.04 8.48 -3.97
CA ASP A 62 3.00 7.52 -3.63
C ASP A 62 2.67 7.58 -2.13
N PHE A 63 3.67 7.72 -1.24
CA PHE A 63 3.43 7.89 0.20
C PHE A 63 2.73 9.20 0.55
N ASP A 64 3.07 10.30 -0.13
CA ASP A 64 2.38 11.58 0.05
C ASP A 64 0.91 11.44 -0.33
N THR A 65 0.63 10.79 -1.48
CA THR A 65 -0.74 10.48 -1.91
C THR A 65 -1.49 9.65 -0.86
N VAL A 66 -0.85 8.62 -0.31
CA VAL A 66 -1.42 7.78 0.75
C VAL A 66 -1.74 8.60 2.00
N ALA A 67 -0.82 9.45 2.43
CA ALA A 67 -0.99 10.28 3.63
C ALA A 67 -2.14 11.28 3.47
N GLU A 68 -2.21 11.97 2.32
CA GLU A 68 -3.26 12.94 2.00
C GLU A 68 -4.65 12.28 2.01
N GLU A 69 -4.79 11.12 1.36
CA GLU A 69 -6.05 10.40 1.27
C GLU A 69 -6.53 9.87 2.64
N ILE A 70 -5.61 9.34 3.46
CA ILE A 70 -5.94 8.92 4.83
C ILE A 70 -6.43 10.12 5.64
N ALA A 71 -5.72 11.25 5.57
CA ALA A 71 -6.09 12.46 6.30
C ALA A 71 -7.45 13.00 5.86
N SER A 72 -7.71 13.05 4.56
CA SER A 72 -8.98 13.48 3.98
C SER A 72 -10.17 12.62 4.44
N ARG A 73 -9.99 11.29 4.45
CA ARG A 73 -11.01 10.35 4.92
C ARG A 73 -11.28 10.49 6.41
N LEU A 74 -10.23 10.61 7.23
CA LEU A 74 -10.38 10.84 8.67
C LEU A 74 -11.12 12.16 8.97
N ALA A 75 -10.85 13.22 8.21
CA ALA A 75 -11.54 14.49 8.35
C ALA A 75 -13.02 14.39 7.96
N SER A 76 -13.33 13.63 6.91
CA SER A 76 -14.71 13.42 6.44
C SER A 76 -15.52 12.57 7.42
N SER A 77 -14.96 11.46 7.92
CA SER A 77 -15.62 10.63 8.93
C SER A 77 -15.91 11.37 10.25
N LYS A 78 -15.13 12.39 10.62
CA LYS A 78 -15.42 13.24 11.80
C LYS A 78 -16.61 14.18 11.57
N LYS A 79 -16.83 14.64 10.33
CA LYS A 79 -17.95 15.53 9.99
C LYS A 79 -19.29 14.80 9.95
N ASP A 80 -19.31 13.51 9.64
CA ASP A 80 -20.54 12.72 9.57
C ASP A 80 -21.12 12.32 10.95
N VAL A 81 -20.35 12.49 12.02
CA VAL A 81 -20.72 12.13 13.41
C VAL A 81 -20.97 13.38 14.29
N SER A 82 -20.75 14.59 13.76
CA SER A 82 -20.95 15.88 14.45
C SER A 82 -22.24 16.55 14.01
#